data_AF-A0A350IIX7-F1
#
_entry.id   AF-A0A350IIX7-F1
#
_cell.length_a   1.000
_cell.length_b   1.000
_cell.length_c   1.000
_cell.angle_alpha   90.00
_cell.angle_beta   90.00
_cell.angle_gamma   90.00
#
_symmetry.space_group_name_H-M   'P 1'
#
loop_
_entity.id
_entity.type
_entity.pdbx_description
1 polymer ?
#
loop_
_entity_poly.entity_id
_entity_poly.type
_entity_poly.pdbx_seq_one_letter_code
_entity_poly.pdbx_strand_id
1 'polypeptide(L)'
;MSVAKLRSGLDLSCGNIIKNYYQQAVLINREDLLNKQILTSTISIDDIYQCRHKVLFNLKEGKTGFLFSTSENSSNIFGTVEKSIVEGIPQYNHSVMINVLGISESVKCILKQLDNADYFAALQLFDGTIEIFGFEFGLTTSNYTYDAQNSGGGAIIKLISNPEALEDELPFIYGGDSIDFDNLFAGVIFTPNGDFNDDFSNDFNNY
;
A
#
# COMPACT_ATOMS: atom_id res chain seq x y z
N MET A 1 -0.70 41.00 -12.43
CA MET A 1 -0.41 40.65 -11.02
C MET A 1 -1.13 39.34 -10.73
N SER A 2 -0.41 38.23 -10.63
CA SER A 2 -1.01 36.97 -10.19
C SER A 2 -1.11 36.99 -8.65
N VAL A 3 -2.26 36.57 -8.13
CA VAL A 3 -2.47 36.44 -6.68
C VAL A 3 -1.69 35.22 -6.22
N ALA A 4 -0.64 35.42 -5.42
CA ALA A 4 0.07 34.31 -4.79
C ALA A 4 -0.89 33.63 -3.80
N LYS A 5 -1.32 32.41 -4.10
CA LYS A 5 -2.07 31.57 -3.16
C LYS A 5 -1.10 30.91 -2.19
N LEU A 6 -1.38 30.99 -0.90
CA LEU A 6 -0.71 30.17 0.10
C LEU A 6 -1.02 28.70 -0.19
N ARG A 7 0.00 27.83 -0.03
CA ARG A 7 -0.18 26.38 -0.11
C ARG A 7 -0.90 25.90 1.14
N SER A 8 -1.75 24.89 0.99
CA SER A 8 -2.42 24.25 2.12
C SER A 8 -1.37 23.59 3.03
N GLY A 9 -1.27 24.06 4.27
CA GLY A 9 -0.54 23.39 5.35
C GLY A 9 -1.51 22.61 6.23
N LEU A 10 -1.22 22.56 7.53
CA LEU A 10 -2.18 22.05 8.50
C LEU A 10 -3.12 23.16 8.95
N ASP A 11 -4.38 23.11 8.53
CA ASP A 11 -5.45 23.95 9.08
C ASP A 11 -6.55 23.05 9.66
N LEU A 12 -6.56 22.95 10.99
CA LEU A 12 -7.52 22.13 11.75
C LEU A 12 -8.89 22.81 11.91
N SER A 13 -9.07 24.02 11.37
CA SER A 13 -10.36 24.71 11.42
C SER A 13 -11.39 24.16 10.43
N CYS A 14 -10.95 23.41 9.41
CA CYS A 14 -11.78 23.03 8.26
C CYS A 14 -12.22 21.55 8.21
N GLY A 15 -11.92 20.71 9.21
CA GLY A 15 -12.44 19.34 9.21
C GLY A 15 -11.86 18.40 10.26
N ASN A 16 -12.36 17.16 10.24
CA ASN A 16 -11.88 16.07 11.08
C ASN A 16 -10.62 15.44 10.46
N ILE A 17 -9.63 15.16 11.30
CA ILE A 17 -8.43 14.42 10.91
C ILE A 17 -8.77 12.93 10.87
N ILE A 18 -8.52 12.28 9.74
CA ILE A 18 -8.62 10.82 9.59
C ILE A 18 -7.37 10.18 10.21
N LYS A 19 -7.56 9.23 11.12
CA LYS A 19 -6.46 8.66 11.93
C LYS A 19 -6.44 7.13 12.01
N ASN A 20 -7.45 6.45 11.47
CA ASN A 20 -7.68 5.03 11.72
C ASN A 20 -7.92 4.25 10.42
N TYR A 21 -7.34 3.06 10.39
CA TYR A 21 -7.64 2.03 9.40
C TYR A 21 -8.82 1.17 9.87
N TYR A 22 -9.62 0.71 8.91
CA TYR A 22 -10.35 -0.53 9.10
C TYR A 22 -9.36 -1.64 9.46
N GLN A 23 -9.76 -2.53 10.36
CA GLN A 23 -8.91 -3.62 10.84
C GLN A 23 -8.91 -4.77 9.84
N GLN A 24 -8.56 -4.45 8.60
CA GLN A 24 -8.44 -5.34 7.46
C GLN A 24 -7.27 -4.93 6.57
N ALA A 25 -6.59 -5.92 6.01
CA ALA A 25 -5.53 -5.74 5.03
C ALA A 25 -5.62 -6.83 3.97
N VAL A 26 -5.31 -6.48 2.72
CA VAL A 26 -5.15 -7.45 1.64
C VAL A 26 -3.69 -7.47 1.24
N LEU A 27 -3.05 -8.64 1.36
CA LEU A 27 -1.70 -8.87 0.87
C LEU A 27 -1.75 -9.47 -0.53
N ILE A 28 -1.06 -8.85 -1.48
CA ILE A 28 -1.02 -9.32 -2.86
C ILE A 28 0.42 -9.66 -3.21
N ASN A 29 0.62 -10.87 -3.73
CA ASN A 29 1.94 -11.28 -4.20
C ASN A 29 2.33 -10.41 -5.40
N ARG A 30 3.52 -9.80 -5.36
CA ARG A 30 4.00 -8.92 -6.45
C ARG A 30 4.09 -9.67 -7.79
N GLU A 31 4.41 -10.96 -7.76
CA GLU A 31 4.44 -11.82 -8.95
C GLU A 31 3.06 -12.05 -9.57
N ASP A 32 1.97 -11.74 -8.88
CA ASP A 32 0.62 -11.86 -9.42
C ASP A 32 0.17 -10.61 -10.19
N LEU A 33 0.94 -9.53 -10.19
CA LEU A 33 0.68 -8.34 -11.01
C LEU A 33 0.77 -8.66 -12.51
N LEU A 34 -0.21 -8.18 -13.27
CA LEU A 34 -0.22 -8.26 -14.73
C LEU A 34 0.17 -6.92 -15.35
N ASN A 35 -0.59 -5.87 -15.03
CA ASN A 35 -0.28 -4.49 -15.43
C ASN A 35 -0.30 -3.58 -14.22
N LYS A 36 0.51 -2.53 -14.28
CA LYS A 36 0.55 -1.46 -13.29
C LYS A 36 0.77 -0.11 -13.97
N GLN A 37 0.29 0.94 -13.32
CA GLN A 37 0.57 2.32 -13.65
C GLN A 37 0.72 3.10 -12.35
N ILE A 38 1.88 3.73 -12.19
CA ILE A 38 2.15 4.67 -11.11
C ILE A 38 1.91 6.07 -11.66
N LEU A 39 1.12 6.86 -10.93
CA LEU A 39 0.81 8.25 -11.22
C LEU A 39 1.40 9.10 -10.11
N THR A 40 2.65 9.50 -10.28
CA THR A 40 3.33 10.49 -9.44
C THR A 40 3.33 11.84 -10.13
N SER A 41 3.27 12.93 -9.34
CA SER A 41 3.34 14.27 -9.91
C SER A 41 4.78 14.56 -10.29
N THR A 42 5.07 14.73 -11.57
CA THR A 42 6.32 15.36 -11.97
C THR A 42 6.27 16.83 -11.58
N ILE A 43 7.43 17.40 -11.29
CA ILE A 43 7.57 18.74 -10.71
C ILE A 43 7.36 19.81 -11.81
N SER A 44 6.27 19.71 -12.56
CA SER A 44 5.76 20.78 -13.41
C SER A 44 5.03 21.79 -12.53
N ILE A 45 5.32 23.09 -12.69
CA ILE A 45 4.77 24.18 -11.86
C ILE A 45 3.22 24.20 -11.88
N ASP A 46 2.60 23.71 -12.95
CA ASP A 46 1.16 23.62 -13.10
C ASP A 46 0.57 22.32 -12.49
N ASP A 47 1.36 21.25 -12.35
CA ASP A 47 0.96 19.98 -11.70
C ASP A 47 1.15 19.99 -10.17
N ILE A 48 1.91 20.92 -9.61
CA ILE A 48 2.05 21.10 -8.14
C ILE A 48 0.68 21.27 -7.45
N TYR A 49 -0.36 21.68 -8.19
CA TYR A 49 -1.72 21.87 -7.67
C TYR A 49 -2.57 20.60 -7.63
N GLN A 50 -2.17 19.52 -8.32
CA GLN A 50 -2.84 18.22 -8.28
C GLN A 50 -1.86 17.17 -7.76
N CYS A 51 -1.87 16.90 -6.45
CA CYS A 51 -1.07 15.83 -5.87
C CYS A 51 -1.53 14.48 -6.46
N ARG A 52 -0.82 14.01 -7.48
CA ARG A 52 -0.89 12.65 -8.02
C ARG A 52 0.11 11.81 -7.24
N HIS A 53 -0.42 10.95 -6.37
CA HIS A 53 0.32 9.94 -5.62
C HIS A 53 -0.48 8.64 -5.63
N LYS A 54 -0.72 8.12 -6.84
CA LYS A 54 -1.67 7.03 -7.06
C LYS A 54 -1.06 5.85 -7.78
N VAL A 55 -1.64 4.67 -7.54
CA VAL A 55 -1.30 3.46 -8.28
C VAL A 55 -2.56 2.78 -8.81
N LEU A 56 -2.50 2.33 -10.06
CA LEU A 56 -3.51 1.51 -10.72
C LEU A 56 -2.86 0.19 -11.10
N PHE A 57 -3.52 -0.93 -10.84
CA PHE A 57 -2.99 -2.23 -11.25
C PHE A 57 -4.12 -3.24 -11.43
N ASN A 58 -3.82 -4.31 -12.15
CA ASN A 58 -4.63 -5.52 -12.16
C ASN A 58 -3.76 -6.77 -12.04
N LEU A 59 -4.40 -7.87 -11.62
CA LEU A 59 -3.74 -9.14 -11.37
C LEU A 59 -3.89 -10.08 -12.57
N LYS A 60 -3.02 -11.09 -12.63
CA LYS A 60 -3.12 -12.21 -13.57
C LYS A 60 -4.45 -12.95 -13.34
N GLU A 61 -4.98 -13.57 -14.39
CA GLU A 61 -6.26 -14.27 -14.32
C GLU A 61 -6.30 -15.33 -13.21
N GLY A 62 -7.36 -15.32 -12.41
CA GLY A 62 -7.55 -16.23 -11.28
C GLY A 62 -6.68 -15.94 -10.05
N LYS A 63 -5.87 -14.86 -10.07
CA LYS A 63 -5.09 -14.42 -8.91
C LYS A 63 -5.86 -13.39 -8.09
N THR A 64 -5.67 -13.47 -6.78
CA THR A 64 -6.27 -12.59 -5.77
C THR A 64 -5.26 -12.35 -4.65
N GLY A 65 -5.59 -11.48 -3.70
CA GLY A 65 -4.82 -11.32 -2.47
C GLY A 65 -5.28 -12.24 -1.34
N PHE A 66 -4.56 -12.17 -0.22
CA PHE A 66 -4.91 -12.75 1.07
C PHE A 66 -5.56 -11.68 1.95
N LEU A 67 -6.82 -11.89 2.32
CA LEU A 67 -7.53 -11.01 3.25
C LEU A 67 -7.20 -11.41 4.69
N PHE A 68 -6.73 -10.44 5.46
CA PHE A 68 -6.58 -10.53 6.91
C PHE A 68 -7.52 -9.52 7.54
N SER A 69 -8.41 -9.96 8.41
CA SER A 69 -9.33 -9.08 9.12
C SER A 69 -9.42 -9.47 10.59
N THR A 70 -9.65 -8.47 11.44
CA THR A 70 -9.88 -8.65 12.87
C THR A 70 -11.08 -7.82 13.31
N SER A 71 -11.43 -7.83 14.60
CA SER A 71 -12.54 -7.02 15.10
C SER A 71 -12.29 -5.52 14.84
N GLU A 72 -13.35 -4.78 14.52
CA GLU A 72 -13.28 -3.34 14.21
C GLU A 72 -12.69 -2.49 15.34
N ASN A 73 -12.83 -2.94 16.59
CA ASN A 73 -12.28 -2.26 17.77
C ASN A 73 -10.82 -2.64 18.07
N SER A 74 -10.17 -3.44 17.23
CA SER A 74 -8.76 -3.80 17.39
C SER A 74 -7.85 -2.70 16.82
N SER A 75 -6.56 -2.74 17.16
CA SER A 75 -5.53 -1.84 16.63
C SER A 75 -4.31 -2.64 16.16
N ASN A 76 -4.57 -3.82 15.61
CA ASN A 76 -3.53 -4.80 15.28
C ASN A 76 -3.11 -4.75 13.81
N ILE A 77 -3.94 -4.16 12.95
CA ILE A 77 -3.64 -3.95 11.52
C ILE A 77 -3.41 -2.47 11.29
N PHE A 78 -2.18 -2.12 10.92
CA PHE A 78 -1.77 -0.76 10.60
C PHE A 78 -0.48 -0.74 9.76
N GLY A 79 -0.32 0.33 8.99
CA GLY A 79 0.90 0.63 8.24
C GLY A 79 1.71 1.73 8.90
N THR A 80 3.03 1.67 8.75
CA THR A 80 3.97 2.74 9.13
C THR A 80 5.00 2.96 8.06
N VAL A 81 5.56 4.17 8.05
CA VAL A 81 6.62 4.57 7.13
C VAL A 81 7.73 5.25 7.91
N GLU A 82 8.96 4.82 7.68
CA GLU A 82 10.16 5.48 8.20
C GLU A 82 10.97 6.03 7.03
N LYS A 83 11.20 7.34 7.03
CA LYS A 83 12.06 7.98 6.02
C LYS A 83 13.52 7.82 6.38
N SER A 84 14.33 7.40 5.42
CA SER A 84 15.78 7.49 5.42
C SER A 84 16.27 8.42 4.30
N ILE A 85 17.56 8.75 4.33
CA ILE A 85 18.22 9.48 3.24
C ILE A 85 19.41 8.65 2.82
N VAL A 86 19.39 8.15 1.59
CA VAL A 86 20.48 7.39 0.98
C VAL A 86 21.03 8.24 -0.15
N GLU A 87 22.31 8.61 -0.05
CA GLU A 87 22.98 9.44 -1.07
C GLU A 87 22.27 10.77 -1.40
N GLY A 88 21.53 11.33 -0.44
CA GLY A 88 20.78 12.58 -0.61
C GLY A 88 19.38 12.40 -1.19
N ILE A 89 18.98 11.18 -1.52
CA ILE A 89 17.65 10.83 -2.02
C ILE A 89 16.79 10.31 -0.86
N PRO A 90 15.60 10.88 -0.61
CA PRO A 90 14.64 10.31 0.33
C PRO A 90 14.25 8.89 -0.08
N GLN A 91 14.33 7.96 0.85
CA GLN A 91 13.80 6.61 0.69
C GLN A 91 12.94 6.25 1.90
N TYR A 92 12.06 5.27 1.73
CA TYR A 92 11.02 4.96 2.69
C TYR A 92 11.02 3.47 3.02
N ASN A 93 11.12 3.18 4.31
CA ASN A 93 10.92 1.84 4.85
C ASN A 93 9.45 1.68 5.18
N HIS A 94 8.73 0.95 4.33
CA HIS A 94 7.32 0.62 4.56
C HIS A 94 7.22 -0.57 5.49
N SER A 95 6.24 -0.54 6.39
CA SER A 95 5.90 -1.74 7.15
C SER A 95 4.42 -1.83 7.46
N VAL A 96 3.90 -3.06 7.47
CA VAL A 96 2.50 -3.37 7.77
C VAL A 96 2.47 -4.45 8.83
N MET A 97 1.74 -4.20 9.91
CA MET A 97 1.48 -5.19 10.94
C MET A 97 0.16 -5.90 10.63
N ILE A 98 0.16 -7.24 10.73
CA ILE A 98 -1.04 -8.08 10.66
C ILE A 98 -0.97 -9.17 11.74
N ASN A 99 -2.12 -9.75 12.06
CA ASN A 99 -2.19 -10.93 12.92
C ASN A 99 -2.58 -12.15 12.11
N VAL A 100 -1.84 -13.24 12.29
CA VAL A 100 -2.18 -14.55 11.77
C VAL A 100 -2.50 -15.45 12.96
N LEU A 101 -3.80 -15.71 13.16
CA LEU A 101 -4.30 -16.49 14.31
C LEU A 101 -4.60 -17.93 13.92
N GLY A 102 -4.45 -18.84 14.88
CA GLY A 102 -4.73 -20.27 14.76
C GLY A 102 -3.49 -21.15 14.67
N ILE A 103 -3.72 -22.46 14.74
CA ILE A 103 -2.65 -23.48 14.79
C ILE A 103 -2.77 -24.59 13.75
N SER A 104 -3.73 -24.44 12.83
CA SER A 104 -4.01 -25.41 11.78
C SER A 104 -2.86 -25.51 10.77
N GLU A 105 -2.88 -26.59 9.98
CA GLU A 105 -2.00 -26.73 8.82
C GLU A 105 -2.17 -25.56 7.84
N SER A 106 -3.41 -25.13 7.60
CA SER A 106 -3.70 -23.98 6.72
C SER A 106 -2.99 -22.70 7.18
N VAL A 107 -2.95 -22.41 8.48
CA VAL A 107 -2.25 -21.25 9.04
C VAL A 107 -0.74 -21.36 8.81
N LYS A 108 -0.16 -22.54 9.03
CA LYS A 108 1.26 -22.78 8.78
C LYS A 108 1.62 -22.66 7.30
N CYS A 109 0.72 -23.08 6.41
CA CYS A 109 0.88 -22.88 4.97
C CYS A 109 0.85 -21.40 4.60
N ILE A 110 -0.05 -20.60 5.18
CA ILE A 110 -0.09 -19.14 4.98
C ILE A 110 1.21 -18.52 5.45
N LEU A 111 1.67 -18.81 6.67
CA LEU A 111 2.93 -18.30 7.20
C LEU A 111 4.11 -18.65 6.28
N LYS A 112 4.19 -19.90 5.83
CA LYS A 112 5.22 -20.32 4.86
C LYS A 112 5.12 -19.55 3.54
N GLN A 113 3.92 -19.28 3.03
CA GLN A 113 3.76 -18.48 1.81
C GLN A 113 4.21 -17.03 2.01
N LEU A 114 3.88 -16.44 3.16
CA LEU A 114 4.32 -15.09 3.52
C LEU A 114 5.84 -14.98 3.61
N ASP A 115 6.52 -16.02 4.12
CA ASP A 115 7.98 -16.05 4.28
C ASP A 115 8.75 -16.23 2.96
N ASN A 116 8.10 -16.63 1.87
CA ASN A 116 8.78 -17.04 0.62
C ASN A 116 8.44 -16.15 -0.59
N ALA A 117 7.77 -15.02 -0.40
CA ALA A 117 7.46 -14.11 -1.50
C ALA A 117 7.46 -12.65 -1.05
N ASP A 118 7.51 -11.75 -2.04
CA ASP A 118 7.36 -10.32 -1.84
C ASP A 118 5.90 -9.91 -2.04
N TYR A 119 5.37 -9.17 -1.08
CA TYR A 119 3.99 -8.72 -1.10
C TYR A 119 3.92 -7.20 -1.12
N PHE A 120 2.87 -6.66 -1.74
CA PHE A 120 2.41 -5.33 -1.40
C PHE A 120 1.10 -5.45 -0.62
N ALA A 121 0.83 -4.47 0.24
CA ALA A 121 -0.29 -4.52 1.17
C ALA A 121 -1.24 -3.36 0.91
N ALA A 122 -2.53 -3.66 0.79
CA ALA A 122 -3.60 -2.67 0.74
C ALA A 122 -4.25 -2.54 2.13
N LEU A 123 -4.33 -1.32 2.65
CA LEU A 123 -5.02 -0.97 3.90
C LEU A 123 -6.06 0.11 3.62
N GLN A 124 -7.25 -0.03 4.18
CA GLN A 124 -8.35 0.93 3.98
C GLN A 124 -8.53 1.82 5.20
N LEU A 125 -8.53 3.14 4.99
CA LEU A 125 -8.89 4.15 5.97
C LEU A 125 -10.42 4.27 6.11
N PHE A 126 -10.89 4.80 7.23
CA PHE A 126 -12.34 4.97 7.50
C PHE A 126 -13.09 5.91 6.54
N ASP A 127 -12.38 6.71 5.76
CA ASP A 127 -12.98 7.54 4.70
C ASP A 127 -13.09 6.80 3.35
N GLY A 128 -12.65 5.54 3.29
CA GLY A 128 -12.63 4.71 2.08
C GLY A 128 -11.34 4.83 1.26
N THR A 129 -10.40 5.69 1.65
CA THR A 129 -9.07 5.79 1.01
C THR A 129 -8.31 4.48 1.22
N ILE A 130 -7.63 4.00 0.18
CA ILE A 130 -6.85 2.76 0.23
C ILE A 130 -5.38 3.10 0.01
N GLU A 131 -4.56 2.80 1.00
CA GLU A 131 -3.11 2.96 0.96
C GLU A 131 -2.45 1.64 0.57
N ILE A 132 -1.49 1.74 -0.36
CA ILE A 132 -0.73 0.62 -0.91
C ILE A 132 0.72 0.73 -0.44
N PHE A 133 1.12 -0.19 0.42
CA PHE A 133 2.46 -0.27 1.00
C PHE A 133 3.31 -1.29 0.25
N GLY A 134 4.59 -0.96 0.08
CA GLY A 134 5.61 -1.84 -0.52
C GLY A 134 5.33 -2.20 -1.97
N PHE A 135 4.85 -1.24 -2.76
CA PHE A 135 4.48 -1.53 -4.15
C PHE A 135 5.70 -1.72 -5.05
N GLU A 136 6.73 -0.90 -4.85
CA GLU A 136 7.88 -0.79 -5.75
C GLU A 136 8.82 -1.98 -5.59
N PHE A 137 9.20 -2.31 -4.36
CA PHE A 137 10.17 -3.36 -4.03
C PHE A 137 9.59 -4.48 -3.17
N GLY A 138 8.44 -4.28 -2.55
CA GLY A 138 7.76 -5.32 -1.79
C GLY A 138 8.07 -5.30 -0.31
N LEU A 139 7.23 -6.03 0.42
CA LEU A 139 7.34 -6.30 1.84
C LEU A 139 7.57 -7.79 2.03
N THR A 140 8.47 -8.11 2.96
CA THR A 140 8.76 -9.47 3.41
C THR A 140 8.50 -9.59 4.90
N THR A 141 8.30 -10.80 5.40
CA THR A 141 8.10 -11.02 6.83
C THR A 141 9.38 -10.68 7.61
N SER A 142 9.24 -9.85 8.63
CA SER A 142 10.25 -9.71 9.68
C SER A 142 10.26 -10.96 10.56
N ASN A 143 11.33 -11.14 11.35
CA ASN A 143 11.38 -12.21 12.34
C ASN A 143 10.18 -12.12 13.29
N TYR A 144 9.46 -13.23 13.43
CA TYR A 144 8.32 -13.35 14.34
C TYR A 144 8.45 -14.58 15.24
N THR A 145 7.71 -14.56 16.34
CA THR A 145 7.51 -15.75 17.17
C THR A 145 6.13 -16.31 16.88
N TYR A 146 6.07 -17.59 16.58
CA TYR A 146 4.81 -18.34 16.49
C TYR A 146 4.60 -19.10 17.79
N ASP A 147 3.53 -18.74 18.51
CA ASP A 147 3.17 -19.34 19.78
C ASP A 147 1.81 -20.03 19.63
N ALA A 148 1.79 -21.36 19.74
CA ALA A 148 0.57 -22.15 19.59
C ALA A 148 -0.31 -22.17 20.84
N GLN A 149 0.19 -21.68 21.98
CA GLN A 149 -0.46 -21.80 23.29
C GLN A 149 -1.02 -20.47 23.79
N ASN A 150 -0.34 -19.35 23.50
CA ASN A 150 -0.76 -18.03 23.97
C ASN A 150 -1.62 -17.26 22.95
N SER A 151 -2.49 -16.38 23.45
CA SER A 151 -3.26 -15.39 22.66
C SER A 151 -4.06 -15.94 21.47
N GLY A 152 -4.68 -17.11 21.63
CA GLY A 152 -5.49 -17.75 20.57
C GLY A 152 -4.69 -18.62 19.60
N GLY A 153 -3.38 -18.75 19.82
CA GLY A 153 -2.46 -19.43 18.92
C GLY A 153 -2.18 -18.57 17.68
N GLY A 154 -0.92 -18.47 17.26
CA GLY A 154 -0.56 -17.76 16.03
C GLY A 154 0.69 -16.90 16.15
N ALA A 155 0.75 -15.87 15.31
CA ALA A 155 1.85 -14.92 15.25
C ALA A 155 1.36 -13.52 14.89
N ILE A 156 2.00 -12.51 15.49
CA ILE A 156 1.93 -11.13 15.02
C ILE A 156 3.02 -11.00 13.96
N ILE A 157 2.62 -10.72 12.73
CA ILE A 157 3.50 -10.62 11.58
C ILE A 157 3.68 -9.17 11.22
N LYS A 158 4.93 -8.71 11.19
CA LYS A 158 5.30 -7.43 10.59
C LYS A 158 5.87 -7.72 9.22
N LEU A 159 5.19 -7.29 8.17
CA LEU A 159 5.78 -7.20 6.83
C LEU A 159 6.55 -5.89 6.73
N ILE A 160 7.77 -5.90 6.19
CA ILE A 160 8.66 -4.75 6.13
C ILE A 160 9.42 -4.73 4.80
N SER A 161 9.72 -3.54 4.29
CA SER A 161 10.58 -3.35 3.13
C SER A 161 11.93 -4.02 3.35
N ASN A 162 12.53 -4.50 2.26
CA ASN A 162 13.89 -5.01 2.30
C ASN A 162 14.85 -3.85 2.65
N PRO A 163 15.72 -3.98 3.66
CA PRO A 163 16.66 -2.92 4.02
C PRO A 163 17.65 -2.57 2.89
N GLU A 164 17.83 -3.46 1.91
CA GLU A 164 18.68 -3.24 0.73
C GLU A 164 17.89 -2.67 -0.47
N ALA A 165 16.57 -2.62 -0.40
CA ALA A 165 15.68 -2.11 -1.44
C ALA A 165 14.50 -1.37 -0.80
N LEU A 166 14.79 -0.17 -0.28
CA LEU A 166 13.78 0.74 0.26
C LEU A 166 12.95 1.36 -0.88
N GLU A 167 11.73 1.77 -0.55
CA GLU A 167 10.79 2.38 -1.50
C GLU A 167 11.22 3.82 -1.78
N ASP A 168 11.07 4.27 -3.02
CA ASP A 168 11.42 5.64 -3.42
C ASP A 168 10.28 6.60 -3.11
N GLU A 169 9.06 6.07 -2.98
CA GLU A 169 7.84 6.81 -2.72
C GLU A 169 7.19 6.45 -1.37
N LEU A 170 6.39 7.38 -0.83
CA LEU A 170 5.45 7.08 0.25
C LEU A 170 4.39 6.06 -0.22
N PRO A 171 3.61 5.43 0.68
CA PRO A 171 2.54 4.52 0.28
C PRO A 171 1.60 5.18 -0.73
N PHE A 172 1.35 4.50 -1.85
CA PHE A 172 0.49 5.04 -2.91
C PHE A 172 -0.97 4.96 -2.51
N ILE A 173 -1.79 5.87 -3.04
CA ILE A 173 -3.24 5.74 -2.96
C ILE A 173 -3.73 4.87 -4.12
N TYR A 174 -4.56 3.86 -3.85
CA TYR A 174 -5.16 3.08 -4.92
C TYR A 174 -6.08 3.96 -5.79
N GLY A 175 -5.86 3.94 -7.10
CA GLY A 175 -6.61 4.75 -8.06
C GLY A 175 -7.85 4.07 -8.64
N GLY A 176 -8.06 2.77 -8.36
CA GLY A 176 -9.19 2.00 -8.88
C GLY A 176 -10.49 2.21 -8.09
N ASP A 177 -11.55 1.53 -8.50
CA ASP A 177 -12.88 1.65 -7.90
C ASP A 177 -12.94 0.96 -6.54
N SER A 178 -13.16 1.70 -5.45
CA SER A 178 -13.04 1.23 -4.06
C SER A 178 -14.36 0.73 -3.43
N ILE A 179 -15.40 0.44 -4.23
CA ILE A 179 -16.75 0.12 -3.72
C ILE A 179 -16.81 -1.16 -2.86
N ASP A 180 -15.93 -2.14 -3.10
CA ASP A 180 -15.87 -3.39 -2.33
C ASP A 180 -14.41 -3.78 -2.09
N PHE A 181 -13.92 -3.59 -0.86
CA PHE A 181 -12.53 -3.86 -0.49
C PHE A 181 -12.14 -5.35 -0.61
N ASP A 182 -13.07 -6.26 -0.31
CA ASP A 182 -12.80 -7.70 -0.28
C ASP A 182 -12.66 -8.27 -1.69
N ASN A 183 -13.45 -7.75 -2.63
CA ASN A 183 -13.42 -8.14 -4.04
C ASN A 183 -12.64 -7.17 -4.93
N LEU A 184 -12.04 -6.14 -4.34
CA LEU A 184 -11.43 -5.00 -5.03
C LEU A 184 -10.45 -5.40 -6.14
N PHE A 185 -9.71 -6.48 -5.90
CA PHE A 185 -8.61 -6.91 -6.75
C PHE A 185 -8.96 -8.11 -7.64
N ALA A 186 -10.22 -8.55 -7.63
CA ALA A 186 -10.70 -9.63 -8.48
C ALA A 186 -11.19 -9.07 -9.83
N GLY A 187 -10.63 -9.53 -10.94
CA GLY A 187 -11.15 -9.22 -12.28
C GLY A 187 -11.08 -7.74 -12.68
N VAL A 188 -10.16 -6.97 -12.09
CA VAL A 188 -10.01 -5.53 -12.36
C VAL A 188 -9.68 -5.28 -13.83
N ILE A 189 -10.53 -4.49 -14.50
CA ILE A 189 -10.27 -3.99 -15.85
C ILE A 189 -9.27 -2.85 -15.73
N PHE A 190 -8.02 -3.11 -16.10
CA PHE A 190 -7.00 -2.09 -16.16
C PHE A 190 -7.29 -1.14 -17.33
N THR A 191 -7.67 0.09 -17.00
CA THR A 191 -7.79 1.19 -17.96
C THR A 191 -6.66 2.16 -17.66
N PRO A 192 -5.59 2.21 -18.46
CA PRO A 192 -4.51 3.15 -18.24
C PRO A 192 -5.05 4.58 -18.38
N ASN A 193 -4.75 5.43 -17.40
CA ASN A 193 -5.04 6.85 -17.48
C ASN A 193 -3.87 7.53 -18.18
N GLY A 194 -3.99 7.78 -19.48
CA GLY A 194 -2.99 8.53 -20.24
C GLY A 194 -3.18 10.04 -20.09
N ASP A 195 -2.08 10.76 -19.97
CA ASP A 195 -2.03 12.17 -20.37
C ASP A 195 -1.96 12.18 -21.91
N PHE A 196 -3.10 12.40 -22.58
CA PHE A 196 -3.16 12.52 -24.05
C PHE A 196 -2.99 13.98 -24.49
N ASN A 197 -2.19 14.74 -23.76
CA ASN A 197 -1.73 16.03 -24.20
C ASN A 197 -0.54 15.74 -25.13
N ASP A 198 -0.53 16.27 -26.34
CA ASP A 198 0.63 16.20 -27.24
C ASP A 198 1.85 17.01 -26.71
N ASP A 199 1.94 17.27 -25.41
CA ASP A 199 3.16 17.77 -24.79
C ASP A 199 4.10 16.58 -24.53
N PHE A 200 5.30 16.64 -25.10
CA PHE A 200 6.31 15.58 -25.00
C PHE A 200 6.92 15.47 -23.57
N SER A 201 6.14 15.73 -22.50
CA SER A 201 6.48 15.39 -21.12
C SER A 201 6.27 13.89 -20.92
N ASN A 202 7.30 13.11 -21.27
CA ASN A 202 7.36 11.70 -20.96
C ASN A 202 7.46 11.51 -19.43
N ASP A 203 6.34 11.50 -18.74
CA ASP A 203 6.26 11.22 -17.29
C ASP A 203 6.19 9.71 -16.96
N PHE A 204 6.53 8.86 -17.93
CA PHE A 204 6.49 7.40 -17.76
C PHE A 204 7.85 6.86 -17.31
N ASN A 205 8.02 6.64 -16.00
CA ASN A 205 9.03 5.71 -15.50
C ASN A 205 8.49 4.27 -15.65
N ASN A 206 8.89 3.60 -16.73
CA ASN A 206 8.70 2.16 -16.87
C ASN A 206 9.75 1.42 -16.03
N TYR A 207 9.35 0.93 -14.86
CA TYR A 207 10.07 -0.09 -14.08
C TYR A 207 9.32 -1.41 -14.07
#